data_AF-A0A316P006-F1
#
_entry.id   AF-A0A316P006-F1
#
_cell.length_a   1.000
_cell.length_b   1.000
_cell.length_c   1.000
_cell.angle_alpha   90.00
_cell.angle_beta   90.00
_cell.angle_gamma   90.00
#
_symmetry.space_group_name_H-M   'P 1'
#
loop_
_entity.id
_entity.type
_entity.pdbx_description
1 polymer ?
#
loop_
_entity_poly.entity_id
_entity_poly.type
_entity_poly.pdbx_seq_one_letter_code
_entity_poly.pdbx_strand_id
1 'polypeptide(L)'
;MSLVRVIIPLSGKIGDKETSAIQTLARDLGAMGITVTLPDPPAGGELVFEYDRDAYKRGAGRKRKQAPADSAIAGMSESETDDWLVRTAAETIAEALGVSRSTAYRRKAEAKQRVEYAMVEVKEE
;
A
#
# COMPACT_ATOMS: atom_id res chain seq x y z
N MET A 1 -13.03 2.84 -11.61
CA MET A 1 -11.71 2.37 -11.15
C MET A 1 -10.73 2.59 -12.28
N SER A 2 -9.70 3.41 -12.08
CA SER A 2 -8.68 3.65 -13.11
C SER A 2 -7.54 2.67 -12.92
N LEU A 3 -7.48 1.64 -13.76
CA LEU A 3 -6.32 0.74 -13.79
C LEU A 3 -5.13 1.46 -14.41
N VAL A 4 -3.98 1.40 -13.73
CA VAL A 4 -2.71 1.90 -14.25
C VAL A 4 -2.01 0.77 -14.97
N ARG A 5 -1.68 1.01 -16.25
CA ARG A 5 -0.95 0.09 -17.10
C ARG A 5 0.52 0.50 -17.20
N VAL A 6 1.43 -0.42 -16.91
CA VAL A 6 2.88 -0.24 -17.02
C VAL A 6 3.42 -1.25 -18.03
N ILE A 7 4.30 -0.80 -18.92
CA ILE A 7 4.88 -1.62 -19.99
C ILE A 7 6.40 -1.54 -19.84
N ILE A 8 7.05 -2.70 -19.68
CA ILE A 8 8.51 -2.80 -19.56
C ILE A 8 9.05 -3.59 -20.76
N PRO A 9 9.86 -2.98 -21.63
CA PRO A 9 10.50 -3.70 -22.73
C PRO A 9 11.59 -4.63 -22.18
N LEU A 10 11.61 -5.88 -22.62
CA LEU A 10 12.65 -6.83 -22.23
C LEU A 10 13.75 -6.88 -23.29
N SER A 11 14.98 -6.58 -22.87
CA SER A 11 16.16 -6.61 -23.75
C SER A 11 16.73 -8.04 -23.81
N GLY A 12 16.27 -8.83 -24.78
CA GLY A 12 16.91 -10.10 -25.14
C GLY A 12 16.01 -11.34 -25.04
N LYS A 13 16.60 -12.49 -25.35
CA LYS A 13 15.91 -13.78 -25.24
C LYS A 13 15.78 -14.17 -23.77
N ILE A 14 14.56 -14.44 -23.33
CA ILE A 14 14.26 -14.93 -21.99
C ILE A 14 14.53 -16.45 -22.00
N GLY A 15 15.44 -16.91 -21.14
CA GLY A 15 15.69 -18.34 -20.92
C GLY A 15 14.73 -18.93 -19.88
N ASP A 16 14.87 -20.24 -19.62
CA ASP A 16 14.00 -20.97 -18.69
C ASP A 16 14.07 -20.44 -17.24
N LYS A 17 15.27 -19.99 -16.84
CA LYS A 17 15.52 -19.42 -15.51
C LYS A 17 14.85 -18.05 -15.36
N GLU A 18 14.96 -17.20 -16.37
CA GLU A 18 14.31 -15.89 -16.42
C GLU A 18 12.79 -16.05 -16.49
N THR A 19 12.29 -17.04 -17.22
CA THR A 19 10.85 -17.38 -17.26
C THR A 19 10.33 -17.76 -15.87
N SER A 20 11.06 -18.59 -15.13
CA SER A 20 10.69 -18.99 -13.77
C SER A 20 10.72 -17.80 -12.80
N ALA A 21 11.70 -16.90 -12.93
CA ALA A 21 11.79 -15.68 -12.14
C ALA A 21 10.62 -14.72 -12.43
N ILE A 22 10.25 -14.56 -13.70
CA ILE A 22 9.12 -13.73 -14.13
C ILE A 22 7.79 -14.30 -13.62
N GLN A 23 7.59 -15.63 -13.66
CA GLN A 23 6.41 -16.27 -13.08
C GLN A 23 6.33 -16.09 -11.56
N THR A 24 7.47 -16.16 -10.87
CA THR A 24 7.54 -15.90 -9.43
C THR A 24 7.16 -14.45 -9.13
N LEU A 25 7.73 -13.51 -9.87
CA LEU A 25 7.39 -12.09 -9.78
C LEU A 25 5.90 -11.83 -10.05
N ALA A 26 5.33 -12.46 -11.07
CA ALA A 26 3.90 -12.35 -11.38
C ALA A 26 3.01 -12.85 -10.23
N ARG A 27 3.40 -13.93 -9.55
CA ARG A 27 2.68 -14.44 -8.37
C ARG A 27 2.76 -13.48 -7.19
N ASP A 28 3.94 -12.95 -6.91
CA ASP A 28 4.15 -12.02 -5.80
C ASP A 28 3.39 -10.71 -6.02
N LEU A 29 3.41 -10.20 -7.25
CA LEU A 29 2.62 -9.03 -7.66
C LEU A 29 1.11 -9.30 -7.62
N GLY A 30 0.68 -10.50 -8.03
CA GLY A 30 -0.71 -10.95 -7.89
C GLY A 30 -1.20 -10.93 -6.43
N ALA A 31 -0.34 -11.31 -5.47
CA ALA A 31 -0.65 -11.21 -4.04
C ALA A 31 -0.80 -9.75 -3.54
N MET A 32 -0.27 -8.78 -4.29
CA MET A 32 -0.44 -7.35 -4.06
C MET A 32 -1.63 -6.75 -4.85
N GLY A 33 -2.39 -7.57 -5.58
CA GLY A 33 -3.51 -7.12 -6.41
C GLY A 33 -3.08 -6.50 -7.74
N ILE A 34 -1.87 -6.81 -8.21
CA ILE A 34 -1.33 -6.37 -9.49
C ILE A 34 -1.47 -7.54 -10.47
N THR A 35 -2.25 -7.34 -11.53
CA THR A 35 -2.38 -8.32 -12.62
C THR A 35 -1.17 -8.20 -13.53
N VAL A 36 -0.54 -9.33 -13.83
CA VAL A 36 0.62 -9.39 -14.73
C VAL A 36 0.27 -10.25 -15.92
N THR A 37 0.51 -9.73 -17.12
CA THR A 37 0.32 -10.46 -18.37
C THR A 37 1.68 -10.63 -19.05
N LEU A 38 2.02 -11.90 -19.32
CA LEU A 38 3.24 -12.26 -20.04
C LEU A 38 2.90 -12.53 -21.50
N PRO A 39 3.67 -12.00 -22.46
CA PRO A 39 3.53 -12.39 -23.86
C PRO A 39 3.98 -13.85 -24.04
N ASP A 40 3.22 -14.61 -24.83
CA ASP A 40 3.52 -15.99 -25.22
C ASP A 40 3.71 -16.03 -26.76
N PRO A 41 4.88 -16.46 -27.29
CA PRO A 41 6.06 -16.95 -26.57
C PRO A 41 6.88 -15.83 -25.89
N PRO A 42 7.63 -16.15 -24.81
CA PRO A 42 8.42 -15.20 -24.03
C PRO A 42 9.67 -14.62 -24.75
N ALA A 43 9.75 -14.73 -26.08
CA ALA A 43 10.91 -14.27 -26.82
C ALA A 43 10.81 -12.76 -27.13
N GLY A 44 11.52 -11.93 -26.37
CA GLY A 44 11.76 -10.52 -26.70
C GLY A 44 10.52 -9.62 -26.69
N GLY A 45 9.58 -9.86 -25.75
CA GLY A 45 8.33 -9.11 -25.62
C GLY A 45 8.32 -8.04 -24.53
N GLU A 46 7.21 -7.32 -24.44
CA GLU A 46 6.93 -6.36 -23.37
C GLU A 46 6.26 -7.05 -22.17
N LEU A 47 6.70 -6.76 -20.94
CA LEU A 47 5.95 -7.10 -19.74
C LEU A 47 4.89 -6.06 -19.49
N VAL A 48 3.63 -6.49 -19.42
CA VAL A 48 2.49 -5.61 -19.12
C VAL A 48 1.99 -5.89 -17.71
N PHE A 49 1.94 -4.82 -16.90
CA PHE A 49 1.38 -4.83 -15.56
C PHE A 49 0.14 -3.95 -15.55
N GLU A 50 -0.92 -4.44 -14.92
CA GLU A 50 -2.12 -3.67 -14.64
C GLU A 50 -2.39 -3.70 -13.14
N TYR A 51 -2.52 -2.53 -12.53
CA TYR A 51 -2.87 -2.45 -11.13
C TYR A 51 -3.83 -1.30 -10.87
N ASP A 52 -4.74 -1.52 -9.93
CA ASP A 52 -5.54 -0.42 -9.40
C ASP A 52 -4.67 0.39 -8.43
N ARG A 53 -4.32 1.62 -8.83
CA ARG A 53 -3.53 2.54 -8.00
C ARG A 53 -4.21 2.81 -6.66
N ASP A 54 -5.53 2.74 -6.61
CA ASP A 54 -6.32 2.94 -5.41
C ASP A 54 -6.60 1.62 -4.66
N ALA A 55 -6.25 0.45 -5.21
CA ALA A 55 -6.36 -0.82 -4.47
C ALA A 55 -5.42 -0.85 -3.25
N TYR A 56 -4.24 -0.23 -3.32
CA TYR A 56 -3.39 -0.03 -2.14
C TYR A 56 -4.09 0.82 -1.08
N LYS A 57 -4.86 1.85 -1.47
CA LYS A 57 -5.67 2.65 -0.55
C LYS A 57 -6.81 1.83 0.07
N ARG A 58 -7.43 0.93 -0.70
CA ARG A 58 -8.50 0.03 -0.23
C ARG A 58 -7.98 -1.12 0.65
N GLY A 59 -6.75 -1.59 0.41
CA GLY A 59 -6.07 -2.63 1.21
C GLY A 59 -5.30 -2.11 2.43
N ALA A 60 -5.06 -0.80 2.54
CA ALA A 60 -4.50 -0.16 3.73
C ALA A 60 -5.40 -0.29 4.96
N GLY A 61 -6.62 -0.82 4.79
CA GLY A 61 -7.52 -1.26 5.84
C GLY A 61 -7.31 -2.71 6.32
N ARG A 62 -6.12 -3.33 6.15
CA ARG A 62 -5.79 -4.57 6.88
C ARG A 62 -6.07 -4.31 8.36
N LYS A 63 -7.13 -4.96 8.89
CA LYS A 63 -7.71 -4.81 10.24
C LYS A 63 -6.77 -4.05 11.16
N ARG A 64 -7.02 -2.74 11.34
CA ARG A 64 -6.25 -1.95 12.32
C ARG A 64 -6.32 -2.73 13.62
N LYS A 65 -5.17 -3.21 14.11
CA LYS A 65 -5.09 -3.74 15.48
C LYS A 65 -5.75 -2.69 16.36
N GLN A 66 -6.84 -3.07 17.01
CA GLN A 66 -7.57 -2.20 17.92
C GLN A 66 -6.57 -1.77 18.98
N ALA A 67 -6.59 -0.48 19.30
CA ALA A 67 -5.72 0.02 20.35
C ALA A 67 -6.05 -0.76 21.64
N PRO A 68 -5.05 -1.09 22.47
CA PRO A 68 -5.27 -1.62 23.80
C PRO A 68 -6.35 -0.80 24.53
N ALA A 69 -7.24 -1.46 25.28
CA ALA A 69 -8.39 -0.80 25.92
C ALA A 69 -7.97 0.25 26.97
N ASP A 70 -6.73 0.15 27.46
CA ASP A 70 -6.04 1.04 28.39
C ASP A 70 -5.16 2.10 27.70
N SER A 71 -5.12 2.12 26.36
CA SER A 71 -4.32 3.08 25.62
C SER A 71 -4.98 4.46 25.56
N ALA A 72 -4.16 5.50 25.38
CA ALA A 72 -4.59 6.89 25.27
C ALA A 72 -5.54 7.19 24.10
N ILE A 73 -5.69 6.26 23.15
CA ILE A 73 -6.56 6.41 21.97
C ILE A 73 -7.74 5.44 21.99
N ALA A 74 -7.93 4.71 23.09
CA ALA A 74 -9.08 3.85 23.28
C ALA A 74 -10.36 4.70 23.31
N GLY A 75 -11.29 4.43 22.38
CA GLY A 75 -12.57 5.14 22.29
C GLY A 75 -12.55 6.42 21.45
N MET A 76 -11.40 6.81 20.87
CA MET A 76 -11.37 7.89 19.88
C MET A 76 -12.11 7.48 18.60
N SER A 77 -12.79 8.45 17.98
CA SER A 77 -13.27 8.30 16.61
C SER A 77 -12.11 8.19 15.62
N GLU A 78 -12.39 7.80 14.38
CA GLU A 78 -11.36 7.68 13.35
C GLU A 78 -10.66 9.02 13.06
N SER A 79 -11.41 10.13 13.04
CA SER A 79 -10.87 11.48 12.84
C SER A 79 -9.95 11.90 13.99
N GLU A 80 -10.38 11.70 15.23
CA GLU A 80 -9.59 12.04 16.42
C GLU A 80 -8.31 11.20 16.49
N THR A 81 -8.39 9.93 16.09
CA THR A 81 -7.24 9.04 16.00
C THR A 81 -6.24 9.53 14.96
N ASP A 82 -6.70 9.95 13.79
CA ASP A 82 -5.82 10.42 12.72
C ASP A 82 -5.15 11.76 13.10
N ASP A 83 -5.88 12.68 13.71
CA ASP A 83 -5.30 13.92 14.25
C ASP A 83 -4.24 13.66 15.33
N TRP A 84 -4.52 12.71 16.24
CA TRP A 84 -3.57 12.31 17.27
C TRP A 84 -2.31 11.68 16.65
N LEU A 85 -2.46 10.78 15.67
CA LEU A 85 -1.35 10.13 14.98
C LEU A 85 -0.44 11.14 14.25
N VAL A 86 -1.01 12.17 13.63
CA VAL A 86 -0.24 13.21 12.92
C VAL A 86 0.62 14.03 13.89
N ARG A 87 0.07 14.38 15.06
CA ARG A 87 0.71 15.26 16.06
C ARG A 87 1.66 14.54 17.00
N THR A 88 1.59 13.21 17.09
CA THR A 88 2.33 12.43 18.09
C THR A 88 3.63 11.84 17.53
N ALA A 89 4.66 11.70 18.37
CA ALA A 89 5.92 11.04 18.02
C ALA A 89 5.72 9.54 17.72
N ALA A 90 6.53 8.96 16.83
CA ALA A 90 6.36 7.57 16.39
C ALA A 90 6.58 6.56 17.53
N GLU A 91 7.41 6.92 18.51
CA GLU A 91 7.71 6.11 19.70
C GLU A 91 6.47 5.98 20.60
N THR A 92 5.83 7.11 20.90
CA THR A 92 4.58 7.16 21.68
C THR A 92 3.43 6.47 20.96
N ILE A 93 3.37 6.57 19.63
CA ILE A 93 2.41 5.81 18.81
C ILE A 93 2.66 4.30 18.90
N ALA A 94 3.91 3.87 18.84
CA ALA A 94 4.29 2.46 18.92
C ALA A 94 3.88 1.85 20.27
N GLU A 95 4.12 2.59 21.36
CA GLU A 95 3.73 2.22 22.71
C GLU A 95 2.21 2.16 22.86
N ALA A 96 1.50 3.23 22.51
CA ALA A 96 0.04 3.32 22.64
C ALA A 96 -0.69 2.24 21.83
N LEU A 97 -0.15 1.81 20.69
CA LEU A 97 -0.74 0.77 19.85
C LEU A 97 -0.21 -0.64 20.15
N GLY A 98 0.84 -0.78 20.96
CA GLY A 98 1.57 -2.03 21.16
C GLY A 98 2.04 -2.64 19.83
N VAL A 99 2.72 -1.84 19.01
CA VAL A 99 3.25 -2.21 17.68
C VAL A 99 4.72 -1.82 17.53
N SER A 100 5.38 -2.30 16.47
CA SER A 100 6.75 -1.88 16.15
C SER A 100 6.82 -0.40 15.75
N ARG A 101 7.99 0.21 15.95
CA ARG A 101 8.28 1.60 15.51
C ARG A 101 8.06 1.80 14.01
N SER A 102 8.41 0.81 13.17
CA SER A 102 8.15 0.85 11.72
C SER A 102 6.67 0.89 11.39
N THR A 103 5.84 0.15 12.13
CA THR A 103 4.39 0.15 11.97
C THR A 103 3.79 1.50 12.41
N ALA A 104 4.33 2.08 13.49
CA ALA A 104 3.92 3.41 13.96
C ALA A 104 4.22 4.52 12.93
N TYR A 105 5.41 4.52 12.33
CA TYR A 105 5.75 5.45 11.24
C TYR A 105 4.80 5.32 10.05
N ARG A 106 4.47 4.09 9.64
CA ARG A 106 3.51 3.85 8.57
C ARG A 106 2.12 4.40 8.92
N ARG A 107 1.61 4.12 10.13
CA ARG A 107 0.30 4.63 10.57
C ARG A 107 0.24 6.15 10.61
N LYS A 108 1.31 6.80 11.07
CA LYS A 108 1.45 8.25 11.05
C LYS A 108 1.43 8.83 9.63
N ALA A 109 2.15 8.20 8.70
CA ALA A 109 2.17 8.64 7.30
C ALA A 109 0.80 8.48 6.63
N GLU A 110 0.10 7.38 6.87
CA GLU A 110 -1.26 7.16 6.37
C GLU A 110 -2.26 8.17 6.97
N ALA A 111 -2.18 8.46 8.26
CA ALA A 111 -3.02 9.48 8.90
C ALA A 111 -2.76 10.88 8.31
N LYS A 112 -1.49 11.23 8.06
CA LYS A 112 -1.13 12.49 7.40
C LYS A 112 -1.74 12.60 6.00
N GLN A 113 -1.67 11.52 5.22
CA GLN A 113 -2.29 11.49 3.90
C GLN A 113 -3.80 11.68 3.99
N ARG A 114 -4.48 10.99 4.91
CA ARG A 114 -5.95 11.11 5.07
C ARG A 114 -6.38 12.51 5.48
N VAL A 115 -5.68 13.13 6.43
CA VAL A 115 -5.92 14.51 6.84
C VAL A 115 -5.67 15.48 5.68
N GLU A 116 -4.60 15.28 4.90
CA GLU A 116 -4.28 16.09 3.72
C GLU A 116 -5.34 15.97 2.61
N TYR A 117 -5.80 14.75 2.30
CA TYR A 117 -6.90 14.54 1.35
C TYR A 117 -8.21 15.18 1.82
N ALA A 118 -8.57 15.04 3.10
CA ALA A 118 -9.75 15.67 3.66
C ALA A 118 -9.69 17.22 3.56
N MET A 119 -8.50 17.82 3.74
CA MET A 119 -8.32 19.27 3.57
C MET A 119 -8.43 19.72 2.10
N VAL A 120 -8.08 18.87 1.14
CA VAL A 120 -8.22 19.17 -0.30
C VAL A 120 -9.69 19.12 -0.72
N GLU A 121 -10.44 18.15 -0.22
CA GLU A 121 -11.88 17.99 -0.51
C GLU A 121 -12.72 19.17 0.04
N VAL A 122 -12.33 19.76 1.18
CA VAL A 122 -12.99 20.94 1.76
C VAL A 122 -12.69 22.24 0.99
N LYS A 123 -11.68 22.26 0.10
CA LYS A 123 -11.28 23.45 -0.66
C LYS A 123 -11.91 23.54 -2.05
N GLU A 124 -12.71 22.55 -2.47
CA GLU A 124 -13.51 22.62 -3.69
C GLU A 124 -14.90 23.21 -3.39
N GLU A 125 -14.96 24.53 -3.15
CA GLU A 125 -16.17 25.36 -3.27
C GLU A 125 -15.86 26.66 -4.02
#